data_AF-A0A8T0IHL0-F1
#
_entry.id   AF-A0A8T0IHL0-F1
#
_cell.length_a   1.000
_cell.length_b   1.000
_cell.length_c   1.000
_cell.angle_alpha   90.00
_cell.angle_beta   90.00
_cell.angle_gamma   90.00
#
_symmetry.space_group_name_H-M   'P 1'
#
loop_
_entity.id
_entity.type
_entity.pdbx_description
1 polymer ?
#
loop_
_entity_poly.entity_id
_entity_poly.type
_entity_poly.pdbx_seq_one_letter_code
_entity_poly.pdbx_strand_id
1 'polypeptide(L)'
;MATMAATGRITAAGHGVVGDVVVHQRAAARACTSGAMVRCRGWNSAAGMEGLRAAVRVSGRREARRWSATVVTRAANENFGQDPEWSDDDYIVLGLAHCFRKDENGKLQDAFVVEPVTAGTLECMENGGVTCYKCVTATTLGVALKEDVSLLPAEMQSGTISDEFNFRAKCASRTWKRDHPQQNLLHIVPKDGVKSEYNFSLQDKRVLNEEVVVNDSDNIKQDMSIDVYGRQKEEEISSEISELYSV
;
A
#
# COMPACT_ATOMS: atom_id res chain seq x y z
N MET A 1 2.02 52.41 3.86
CA MET A 1 3.38 51.89 4.11
C MET A 1 3.43 50.45 3.63
N ALA A 2 4.22 50.20 2.59
CA ALA A 2 4.22 48.95 1.83
C ALA A 2 5.08 47.88 2.51
N THR A 3 4.53 46.68 2.72
CA THR A 3 5.27 45.47 3.06
C THR A 3 5.91 44.92 1.79
N MET A 4 7.24 45.04 1.67
CA MET A 4 7.98 44.32 0.64
C MET A 4 8.13 42.85 1.05
N ALA A 5 7.47 41.97 0.31
CA ALA A 5 7.76 40.54 0.34
C ALA A 5 8.92 40.27 -0.64
N ALA A 6 10.03 39.73 -0.14
CA ALA A 6 11.10 39.22 -0.98
C ALA A 6 10.86 37.73 -1.22
N THR A 7 10.40 37.39 -2.42
CA THR A 7 10.29 36.00 -2.90
C THR A 7 11.62 35.58 -3.53
N GLY A 8 12.31 34.63 -2.91
CA GLY A 8 13.49 33.98 -3.48
C GLY A 8 13.10 32.64 -4.09
N ARG A 9 13.32 32.45 -5.40
CA ARG A 9 13.28 31.13 -6.06
C ARG A 9 14.63 30.47 -5.88
N ILE A 10 14.65 29.26 -5.31
CA ILE A 10 15.80 28.36 -5.37
C ILE A 10 15.42 27.23 -6.32
N THR A 11 16.04 27.18 -7.50
CA THR A 11 15.95 26.04 -8.41
C THR A 11 17.08 25.06 -8.07
N ALA A 12 16.73 23.93 -7.49
CA ALA A 12 17.62 22.76 -7.47
C ALA A 12 17.41 21.97 -8.77
N ALA A 13 18.50 21.71 -9.49
CA ALA A 13 18.48 20.80 -10.62
C ALA A 13 18.35 19.37 -10.09
N GLY A 14 17.21 18.72 -10.38
CA GLY A 14 16.95 17.31 -10.05
C GLY A 14 15.61 17.11 -9.33
N HIS A 15 14.62 16.58 -10.06
CA HIS A 15 13.35 16.02 -9.57
C HIS A 15 12.62 16.78 -8.44
N GLY A 16 12.03 17.91 -8.82
CA GLY A 16 10.63 18.29 -8.54
C GLY A 16 10.04 18.09 -7.14
N VAL A 17 10.43 18.93 -6.18
CA VAL A 17 9.50 19.41 -5.14
C VAL A 17 9.55 20.93 -5.15
N VAL A 18 8.50 21.57 -5.69
CA VAL A 18 8.36 23.03 -5.70
C VAL A 18 7.54 23.41 -4.46
N GLY A 19 8.22 23.83 -3.39
CA GLY A 19 7.58 24.36 -2.19
C GLY A 19 7.73 25.88 -2.13
N ASP A 20 6.61 26.61 -2.07
CA ASP A 20 6.63 28.03 -1.75
C ASP A 20 6.80 28.22 -0.24
N VAL A 21 7.93 28.81 0.16
CA VAL A 21 8.21 29.16 1.56
C VAL A 21 7.74 30.60 1.81
N VAL A 22 6.63 30.76 2.53
CA VAL A 22 6.16 32.06 3.00
C VAL A 22 6.66 32.29 4.43
N VAL A 23 7.61 33.20 4.60
CA VAL A 23 8.12 33.61 5.92
C VAL A 23 7.33 34.83 6.39
N HIS A 24 6.54 34.69 7.45
CA HIS A 24 5.94 35.84 8.14
C HIS A 24 6.88 36.36 9.24
N GLN A 25 7.47 37.54 9.01
CA GLN A 25 8.13 38.31 10.07
C GLN A 25 7.07 39.11 10.86
N ARG A 26 6.93 38.85 12.15
CA ARG A 26 6.33 39.82 13.07
C ARG A 26 7.40 40.83 13.46
N ALA A 27 7.21 42.08 13.06
CA ALA A 27 8.08 43.19 13.43
C ALA A 27 7.96 43.48 14.94
N ALA A 28 9.04 43.24 15.69
CA ALA A 28 9.27 43.88 16.97
C ALA A 28 10.26 45.03 16.73
N ALA A 29 9.79 46.26 16.93
CA ALA A 29 10.60 47.45 16.81
C ALA A 29 11.73 47.45 17.86
N ARG A 30 13.00 47.54 17.42
CA ARG A 30 14.05 48.40 17.99
C ARG A 30 15.39 48.27 17.23
N ALA A 31 15.77 49.41 16.67
CA ALA A 31 17.08 50.02 16.41
C ALA A 31 18.40 49.22 16.42
N CYS A 32 19.27 49.71 15.52
CA CYS A 32 20.75 49.69 15.52
C CYS A 32 21.48 48.56 14.75
N THR A 33 21.77 48.89 13.48
CA THR A 33 23.09 48.86 12.82
C THR A 33 24.09 47.78 13.21
N SER A 34 24.40 46.87 12.27
CA SER A 34 25.70 46.78 11.59
C SER A 34 25.76 45.47 10.79
N GLY A 35 26.27 45.57 9.56
CA GLY A 35 26.37 44.44 8.64
C GLY A 35 27.45 43.45 9.07
N ALA A 36 27.22 42.17 8.79
CA ALA A 36 28.27 41.16 8.77
C ALA A 36 27.96 40.13 7.68
N MET A 37 28.79 40.18 6.64
CA MET A 37 28.90 39.25 5.53
C MET A 37 29.51 37.94 6.07
N VAL A 38 28.77 36.83 6.03
CA VAL A 38 29.33 35.51 6.39
C VAL A 38 29.91 34.88 5.13
N ARG A 39 31.24 34.91 5.04
CA ARG A 39 32.07 34.16 4.08
C ARG A 39 32.18 32.72 4.57
N CYS A 40 31.80 31.75 3.74
CA CYS A 40 32.16 30.35 3.96
C CYS A 40 33.68 30.18 3.81
N ARG A 41 34.37 29.67 4.84
CA ARG A 41 35.73 29.15 4.72
C ARG A 41 35.70 27.64 4.81
N GLY A 42 36.24 27.01 3.77
CA GLY A 42 36.46 25.57 3.71
C GLY A 42 37.52 25.09 4.70
N TRP A 43 37.40 23.81 4.99
CA TRP A 43 38.39 23.01 5.70
C TRP A 43 39.76 23.09 5.02
N ASN A 44 40.80 23.28 5.82
CA ASN A 44 42.08 22.64 5.59
C ASN A 44 42.78 22.37 6.93
N SER A 45 43.44 21.23 6.93
CA SER A 45 44.03 20.53 8.06
C SER A 45 45.37 21.11 8.52
N ALA A 46 45.74 20.65 9.72
CA ALA A 46 47.10 20.41 10.22
C ALA A 46 47.85 21.52 10.97
N ALA A 47 48.58 21.00 11.97
CA ALA A 47 49.73 21.53 12.70
C ALA A 47 49.47 22.41 13.95
N GLY A 48 50.09 21.99 15.05
CA GLY A 48 50.47 22.87 16.17
C GLY A 48 49.99 22.44 17.55
N MET A 49 50.68 21.48 18.17
CA MET A 49 50.73 21.41 19.63
C MET A 49 51.75 22.44 20.12
N GLU A 50 51.35 23.38 20.96
CA GLU A 50 52.16 23.91 22.06
C GLU A 50 51.25 24.67 23.04
N GLY A 51 51.38 24.35 24.33
CA GLY A 51 50.44 24.75 25.36
C GLY A 51 50.72 26.13 25.95
N LEU A 52 49.70 26.72 26.58
CA LEU A 52 49.86 27.66 27.68
C LEU A 52 48.58 27.76 28.51
N ARG A 53 48.80 27.99 29.80
CA ARG A 53 47.89 27.81 30.93
C ARG A 53 46.88 28.96 31.10
N ALA A 54 45.86 28.62 31.87
CA ALA A 54 45.13 29.45 32.84
C ALA A 54 43.92 30.28 32.39
N ALA A 55 42.77 29.82 32.91
CA ALA A 55 41.69 30.58 33.54
C ALA A 55 41.03 31.74 32.78
N VAL A 56 39.72 31.64 32.58
CA VAL A 56 38.70 32.31 33.41
C VAL A 56 37.34 31.69 33.06
N ARG A 57 36.61 31.22 34.07
CA ARG A 57 35.19 30.87 33.95
C ARG A 57 34.41 32.18 33.90
N VAL A 58 33.75 32.47 32.78
CA VAL A 58 32.57 33.33 32.77
C VAL A 58 31.38 32.43 32.43
N SER A 59 30.63 32.07 33.47
CA SER A 59 29.33 31.43 33.36
C SER A 59 28.31 32.41 32.79
N GLY A 60 28.29 32.54 31.47
CA GLY A 60 27.16 33.12 30.76
C GLY A 60 26.21 32.02 30.33
N ARG A 61 25.18 31.72 31.12
CA ARG A 61 24.01 30.95 30.63
C ARG A 61 23.34 31.78 29.53
N ARG A 62 23.79 31.64 28.28
CA ARG A 62 22.99 32.00 27.13
C ARG A 62 22.00 30.87 26.94
N GLU A 63 20.78 31.07 27.42
CA GLU A 63 19.66 30.21 27.05
C GLU A 63 19.55 30.23 25.52
N ALA A 64 19.94 29.12 24.89
CA ALA A 64 19.68 28.89 23.49
C ALA A 64 18.16 28.81 23.36
N ARG A 65 17.52 29.91 22.95
CA ARG A 65 16.13 29.91 22.51
C ARG A 65 16.01 28.92 21.36
N ARG A 66 15.59 27.69 21.65
CA ARG A 66 15.17 26.71 20.66
C ARG A 66 13.97 27.30 19.93
N TRP A 67 14.20 27.82 18.74
CA TRP A 67 13.13 28.00 17.78
C TRP A 67 12.69 26.62 17.32
N SER A 68 11.64 26.09 17.95
CA SER A 68 10.88 24.98 17.37
C SER A 68 10.07 25.56 16.22
N ALA A 69 10.58 25.43 15.00
CA ALA A 69 9.77 25.64 13.81
C ALA A 69 8.80 24.45 13.72
N THR A 70 7.52 24.69 14.03
CA THR A 70 6.48 23.72 13.73
C THR A 70 6.30 23.70 12.22
N VAL A 71 6.88 22.70 11.56
CA VAL A 71 6.62 22.44 10.14
C VAL A 71 5.23 21.83 10.07
N VAL A 72 4.23 22.65 9.74
CA VAL A 72 2.90 22.16 9.38
C VAL A 72 2.97 21.79 7.90
N THR A 73 3.26 20.53 7.59
CA THR A 73 3.01 20.00 6.25
C THR A 73 1.50 19.91 6.08
N ARG A 74 0.94 20.82 5.28
CA ARG A 74 -0.44 20.68 4.82
C ARG A 74 -0.44 19.46 3.89
N ALA A 75 -1.11 18.37 4.27
CA ALA A 75 -1.27 17.22 3.39
C ALA A 75 -1.85 17.74 2.07
N ALA A 76 -1.10 17.57 0.97
CA ALA A 76 -1.61 17.86 -0.34
C ALA A 76 -2.84 16.97 -0.54
N ASN A 77 -3.99 17.59 -0.82
CA ASN A 77 -5.20 16.86 -1.18
C ASN A 77 -5.08 16.43 -2.65
N GLU A 78 -4.00 15.73 -2.98
CA GLU A 78 -3.87 15.04 -4.25
C GLU A 78 -4.75 13.81 -4.14
N ASN A 79 -5.73 13.69 -5.06
CA ASN A 79 -6.53 12.48 -5.20
C ASN A 79 -5.60 11.35 -5.69
N PHE A 80 -4.88 10.73 -4.77
CA PHE A 80 -4.07 9.54 -5.06
C PHE A 80 -5.00 8.41 -5.50
N GLY A 81 -4.91 8.03 -6.78
CA GLY A 81 -5.40 6.75 -7.27
C GLY A 81 -6.79 6.72 -7.91
N GLN A 82 -7.35 7.84 -8.37
CA GLN A 82 -8.67 7.82 -9.02
C GLN A 82 -8.68 7.48 -10.52
N ASP A 83 -7.58 7.59 -11.25
CA ASP A 83 -7.47 7.05 -12.61
C ASP A 83 -6.01 6.67 -12.89
N PRO A 84 -5.60 5.43 -12.55
CA PRO A 84 -4.29 4.97 -12.99
C PRO A 84 -4.27 4.90 -14.51
N GLU A 85 -3.30 5.57 -15.12
CA GLU A 85 -3.07 5.45 -16.56
C GLU A 85 -2.67 4.01 -16.89
N TRP A 86 -3.36 3.42 -17.87
CA TRP A 86 -3.07 2.09 -18.40
C TRP A 86 -2.51 2.21 -19.80
N SER A 87 -1.51 1.39 -20.10
CA SER A 87 -0.97 1.21 -21.44
C SER A 87 -1.17 -0.24 -21.87
N ASP A 88 -1.42 -0.47 -23.14
CA ASP A 88 -1.50 -1.82 -23.72
C ASP A 88 -0.18 -2.59 -23.53
N ASP A 89 0.94 -1.88 -23.38
CA ASP A 89 2.28 -2.45 -23.14
C ASP A 89 2.55 -2.79 -21.66
N ASP A 90 1.61 -2.46 -20.76
CA ASP A 90 1.78 -2.71 -19.33
C ASP A 90 1.99 -4.21 -19.06
N TYR A 91 2.98 -4.51 -18.21
CA TYR A 91 3.26 -5.87 -17.78
C TYR A 91 2.13 -6.40 -16.88
N ILE A 92 1.69 -7.62 -17.16
CA ILE A 92 0.73 -8.34 -16.33
C ILE A 92 1.09 -9.82 -16.28
N VAL A 93 0.78 -10.45 -15.14
CA VAL A 93 0.87 -11.90 -14.97
C VAL A 93 -0.53 -12.48 -14.93
N LEU A 94 -0.74 -13.56 -15.66
CA LEU A 94 -1.95 -14.36 -15.66
C LEU A 94 -1.65 -15.73 -15.05
N GLY A 95 -2.58 -16.28 -14.28
CA GLY A 95 -2.45 -17.58 -13.64
C GLY A 95 -3.61 -18.49 -14.00
N LEU A 96 -3.32 -19.77 -14.23
CA LEU A 96 -4.32 -20.82 -14.40
C LEU A 96 -4.66 -21.43 -13.04
N ALA A 97 -5.77 -20.99 -12.45
CA ALA A 97 -6.27 -21.51 -11.18
C ALA A 97 -7.06 -22.80 -11.39
N HIS A 98 -6.84 -23.79 -10.52
CA HIS A 98 -7.70 -24.96 -10.36
C HIS A 98 -8.74 -24.65 -9.29
N CYS A 99 -9.97 -24.37 -9.72
CA CYS A 99 -11.11 -24.07 -8.86
C CYS A 99 -12.19 -25.14 -9.03
N PHE A 100 -13.29 -24.99 -8.29
CA PHE A 100 -14.43 -25.90 -8.34
C PHE A 100 -15.74 -25.12 -8.50
N ARG A 101 -16.72 -25.75 -9.14
CA ARG A 101 -18.11 -25.27 -9.17
C ARG A 101 -19.04 -26.35 -8.61
N LYS A 102 -19.99 -25.95 -7.76
CA LYS A 102 -21.08 -26.81 -7.29
C LYS A 102 -22.12 -26.93 -8.41
N ASP A 103 -22.40 -28.16 -8.82
CA ASP A 103 -23.49 -28.50 -9.74
C ASP A 103 -24.86 -28.43 -9.02
N GLU A 104 -25.96 -28.56 -9.76
CA GLU A 104 -27.34 -28.56 -9.22
C GLU A 104 -27.55 -29.64 -8.13
N ASN A 105 -26.78 -30.73 -8.22
CA ASN A 105 -26.80 -31.84 -7.25
C ASN A 105 -25.86 -31.63 -6.05
N GLY A 106 -25.22 -30.45 -5.93
CA GLY A 106 -24.26 -30.15 -4.86
C GLY A 106 -22.89 -30.82 -5.00
N LYS A 107 -22.62 -31.49 -6.13
CA LYS A 107 -21.30 -32.11 -6.41
C LYS A 107 -20.31 -31.08 -6.95
N LEU A 108 -19.06 -31.18 -6.52
CA LEU A 108 -17.98 -30.32 -7.03
C LEU A 108 -17.47 -30.83 -8.37
N GLN A 109 -17.48 -29.97 -9.38
CA GLN A 109 -16.85 -30.17 -10.68
C GLN A 109 -15.61 -29.29 -10.81
N ASP A 110 -14.57 -29.82 -11.46
CA ASP A 110 -13.34 -29.07 -11.74
C ASP A 110 -13.62 -27.90 -12.69
N ALA A 111 -13.06 -26.74 -12.36
CA ALA A 111 -13.11 -25.54 -13.18
C ALA A 111 -11.72 -24.92 -13.28
N PHE A 112 -11.20 -24.80 -14.49
CA PHE A 112 -9.93 -24.10 -14.74
C PHE A 112 -10.20 -22.67 -15.15
N VAL A 113 -9.63 -21.72 -14.40
CA VAL A 113 -9.89 -20.29 -14.59
C VAL A 113 -8.59 -19.53 -14.78
N VAL A 114 -8.50 -18.76 -15.85
CA VAL A 114 -7.42 -17.81 -16.11
C VAL A 114 -7.74 -16.51 -15.37
N GLU A 115 -6.91 -16.16 -14.39
CA GLU A 115 -7.08 -14.97 -13.55
C GLU A 115 -5.86 -14.05 -13.62
N PRO A 116 -6.04 -12.73 -13.52
CA PRO A 116 -4.94 -11.79 -13.30
C PRO A 116 -4.29 -12.00 -11.93
N VAL A 117 -2.96 -12.14 -11.91
CA VAL A 117 -2.16 -12.33 -10.69
C VAL A 117 -1.51 -11.01 -10.30
N THR A 118 -1.70 -10.61 -9.05
CA THR A 118 -1.06 -9.41 -8.50
C THR A 118 0.40 -9.68 -8.13
N ALA A 119 1.22 -8.64 -8.07
CA ALA A 119 2.63 -8.77 -7.69
C ALA A 119 2.83 -9.42 -6.31
N GLY A 120 2.00 -9.06 -5.33
CA GLY A 120 2.07 -9.66 -3.99
C GLY A 120 1.66 -11.14 -3.99
N THR A 121 0.66 -11.52 -4.79
CA THR A 121 0.30 -12.93 -4.94
C THR A 121 1.45 -13.74 -5.53
N LEU A 122 2.11 -13.24 -6.58
CA LEU A 122 3.25 -13.92 -7.18
C LEU A 122 4.40 -14.09 -6.16
N GLU A 123 4.72 -13.02 -5.43
CA GLU A 123 5.75 -13.04 -4.38
C GLU A 123 5.44 -14.05 -3.28
N CYS A 124 4.18 -14.15 -2.83
CA CYS A 124 3.77 -15.17 -1.85
C CYS A 124 3.94 -16.59 -2.38
N MET A 125 3.58 -16.84 -3.64
CA MET A 125 3.75 -18.17 -4.26
C MET A 125 5.22 -18.53 -4.43
N GLU A 126 6.06 -17.56 -4.83
CA GLU A 126 7.51 -17.77 -4.96
C GLU A 126 8.16 -18.13 -3.63
N ASN A 127 7.69 -17.53 -2.54
CA ASN A 127 8.14 -17.84 -1.19
C ASN A 127 7.57 -19.17 -0.63
N GLY A 128 6.95 -20.01 -1.47
CA GLY A 128 6.43 -21.32 -1.10
C GLY A 128 5.02 -21.30 -0.50
N GLY A 129 4.30 -20.18 -0.61
CA GLY A 129 2.90 -20.08 -0.22
C GLY A 129 2.04 -21.10 -0.97
N VAL A 130 1.15 -21.77 -0.24
CA VAL A 130 0.23 -22.76 -0.83
C VAL A 130 -0.68 -22.06 -1.83
N THR A 131 -0.86 -22.67 -3.00
CA THR A 131 -1.59 -22.06 -4.10
C THR A 131 -2.52 -23.02 -4.83
N CYS A 132 -3.55 -22.47 -5.46
CA CYS A 132 -4.42 -23.18 -6.41
C CYS A 132 -4.01 -22.95 -7.87
N TYR A 133 -2.97 -22.14 -8.13
CA TYR A 133 -2.47 -21.90 -9.48
C TYR A 133 -1.59 -23.06 -9.93
N LYS A 134 -1.93 -23.66 -11.07
CA LYS A 134 -1.12 -24.72 -11.73
C LYS A 134 0.09 -24.15 -12.44
N CYS A 135 -0.10 -23.02 -13.11
CA CYS A 135 0.95 -22.28 -13.77
C CYS A 135 0.60 -20.80 -13.84
N VAL A 136 1.62 -20.00 -14.11
CA VAL A 136 1.48 -18.57 -14.43
C VAL A 136 2.29 -18.24 -15.67
N THR A 137 1.87 -17.20 -16.37
CA THR A 137 2.56 -16.64 -17.52
C THR A 137 2.52 -15.12 -17.48
N ALA A 138 3.54 -14.46 -18.03
CA ALA A 138 3.56 -13.01 -18.16
C ALA A 138 3.27 -12.59 -19.60
N THR A 139 2.45 -11.56 -19.75
CA THR A 139 2.07 -10.99 -21.05
C THR A 139 1.90 -9.48 -20.93
N THR A 140 1.39 -8.84 -21.99
CA THR A 140 1.01 -7.43 -21.97
C THR A 140 -0.47 -7.26 -21.69
N LEU A 141 -0.83 -6.12 -21.08
CA LEU A 141 -2.22 -5.81 -20.76
C LEU A 141 -3.10 -5.80 -22.02
N GLY A 142 -2.60 -5.29 -23.15
CA GLY A 142 -3.34 -5.27 -24.42
C GLY A 142 -3.63 -6.68 -24.97
N VAL A 143 -2.77 -7.67 -24.71
CA VAL A 143 -3.05 -9.08 -25.05
C VAL A 143 -4.07 -9.66 -24.08
N ALA A 144 -3.89 -9.44 -22.79
CA ALA A 144 -4.81 -9.94 -21.75
C ALA A 144 -6.24 -9.40 -21.96
N LEU A 145 -6.41 -8.12 -22.26
CA LEU A 145 -7.71 -7.46 -22.44
C LEU A 145 -8.49 -7.91 -23.69
N LYS A 146 -7.88 -8.69 -24.59
CA LYS A 146 -8.61 -9.36 -25.68
C LYS A 146 -9.45 -10.53 -25.19
N GLU A 147 -9.19 -11.01 -23.96
CA GLU A 147 -9.90 -12.13 -23.32
C GLU A 147 -9.91 -13.40 -24.20
N ASP A 148 -8.90 -13.52 -25.06
CA ASP A 148 -8.74 -14.64 -25.98
C ASP A 148 -7.65 -15.58 -25.47
N VAL A 149 -8.10 -16.71 -24.94
CA VAL A 149 -7.25 -17.76 -24.38
C VAL A 149 -6.32 -18.37 -25.44
N SER A 150 -6.66 -18.30 -26.73
CA SER A 150 -5.81 -18.82 -27.81
C SER A 150 -4.51 -18.03 -28.01
N LEU A 151 -4.47 -16.78 -27.53
CA LEU A 151 -3.27 -15.95 -27.54
C LEU A 151 -2.30 -16.29 -26.40
N LEU A 152 -2.72 -17.15 -25.46
CA LEU A 152 -1.91 -17.57 -24.32
C LEU A 152 -1.15 -18.88 -24.64
N PRO A 153 -0.09 -19.18 -23.87
CA PRO A 153 0.63 -20.45 -23.98
C PRO A 153 -0.28 -21.68 -23.86
N ALA A 154 0.11 -22.79 -24.47
CA ALA A 154 -0.72 -24.00 -24.58
C ALA A 154 -1.21 -24.53 -23.22
N GLU A 155 -0.41 -24.36 -22.17
CA GLU A 155 -0.72 -24.75 -20.80
C GLU A 155 -1.93 -24.00 -20.24
N MET A 156 -2.10 -22.73 -20.62
CA MET A 156 -3.19 -21.85 -20.18
C MET A 156 -4.48 -22.09 -20.99
N GLN A 157 -4.39 -22.76 -22.14
CA GLN A 157 -5.51 -22.86 -23.10
C GLN A 157 -6.69 -23.70 -22.61
N SER A 158 -6.49 -24.51 -21.57
CA SER A 158 -7.53 -25.32 -20.94
C SER A 158 -8.49 -24.51 -20.04
N GLY A 159 -8.13 -23.26 -19.72
CA GLY A 159 -8.88 -22.42 -18.80
C GLY A 159 -9.95 -21.55 -19.46
N THR A 160 -10.91 -21.12 -18.66
CA THR A 160 -11.89 -20.08 -18.99
C THR A 160 -11.47 -18.75 -18.38
N ILE A 161 -11.75 -17.63 -19.04
CA ILE A 161 -11.46 -16.30 -18.48
C ILE A 161 -12.33 -16.06 -17.23
N SER A 162 -11.76 -15.45 -16.19
CA SER A 162 -12.46 -15.17 -14.93
C SER A 162 -13.54 -14.10 -15.06
N ASP A 163 -14.48 -14.06 -14.12
CA ASP A 163 -15.46 -12.98 -14.04
C ASP A 163 -14.78 -11.62 -13.76
N GLU A 164 -15.37 -10.54 -14.31
CA GLU A 164 -14.86 -9.16 -14.22
C GLU A 164 -13.38 -9.01 -14.62
N PHE A 165 -12.94 -9.81 -15.61
CA PHE A 165 -11.53 -9.92 -15.98
C PHE A 165 -10.91 -8.57 -16.36
N ASN A 166 -11.56 -7.79 -17.21
CA ASN A 166 -11.06 -6.47 -17.64
C ASN A 166 -10.69 -5.56 -16.47
N PHE A 167 -11.58 -5.43 -15.49
CA PHE A 167 -11.36 -4.61 -14.29
C PHE A 167 -10.25 -5.20 -13.41
N ARG A 168 -10.28 -6.51 -13.18
CA ARG A 168 -9.26 -7.22 -12.37
C ARG A 168 -7.88 -7.14 -13.02
N ALA A 169 -7.79 -7.22 -14.35
CA ALA A 169 -6.56 -7.16 -15.11
C ALA A 169 -5.91 -5.78 -15.00
N LYS A 170 -6.69 -4.71 -15.17
CA LYS A 170 -6.24 -3.33 -14.94
C LYS A 170 -5.78 -3.07 -13.51
N CYS A 171 -6.49 -3.64 -12.52
CA CYS A 171 -6.09 -3.54 -11.12
C CYS A 171 -4.78 -4.30 -10.86
N ALA A 172 -4.64 -5.51 -11.41
CA ALA A 172 -3.44 -6.33 -11.26
C ALA A 172 -2.23 -5.68 -11.94
N SER A 173 -2.35 -5.18 -13.17
CA SER A 173 -1.27 -4.50 -13.89
C SER A 173 -0.74 -3.28 -13.11
N ARG A 174 -1.63 -2.54 -12.42
CA ARG A 174 -1.22 -1.44 -11.53
C ARG A 174 -0.28 -1.89 -10.42
N THR A 175 -0.47 -3.10 -9.87
CA THR A 175 0.41 -3.62 -8.81
C THR A 175 1.83 -3.83 -9.30
N TRP A 176 2.00 -4.17 -10.58
CA TRP A 176 3.29 -4.40 -11.22
C TRP A 176 4.08 -3.13 -11.48
N LYS A 177 3.44 -1.96 -11.59
CA LYS A 177 4.11 -0.67 -11.83
C LYS A 177 4.89 -0.12 -10.63
N ARG A 178 4.75 -0.73 -9.45
CA ARG A 178 5.45 -0.30 -8.23
C ARG A 178 6.95 -0.62 -8.33
N ASP A 179 7.79 0.19 -7.66
CA ASP A 179 9.25 0.04 -7.69
C ASP A 179 9.72 -1.36 -7.26
N HIS A 180 9.14 -1.93 -6.19
CA HIS A 180 9.54 -3.24 -5.69
C HIS A 180 9.31 -4.37 -6.70
N PRO A 181 8.09 -4.55 -7.27
CA PRO A 181 7.88 -5.51 -8.36
C PRO A 181 8.78 -5.32 -9.57
N GLN A 182 9.00 -4.08 -10.00
CA GLN A 182 9.86 -3.77 -11.15
C GLN A 182 11.32 -4.21 -10.94
N GLN A 183 11.84 -4.05 -9.72
CA GLN A 183 13.23 -4.39 -9.40
C GLN A 183 13.41 -5.86 -9.04
N ASN A 184 12.43 -6.47 -8.35
CA ASN A 184 12.61 -7.73 -7.65
C ASN A 184 11.76 -8.88 -8.17
N LEU A 185 10.70 -8.65 -8.95
CA LEU A 185 9.74 -9.72 -9.29
C LEU A 185 9.68 -10.03 -10.79
N LEU A 186 10.05 -9.10 -11.67
CA LEU A 186 9.99 -9.30 -13.14
C LEU A 186 10.82 -10.48 -13.65
N HIS A 187 11.86 -10.88 -12.91
CA HIS A 187 12.70 -12.02 -13.28
C HIS A 187 12.05 -13.38 -12.99
N ILE A 188 11.03 -13.43 -12.12
CA ILE A 188 10.37 -14.67 -11.69
C ILE A 188 9.59 -15.27 -12.86
N VAL A 189 8.90 -14.42 -13.64
CA VAL A 189 8.12 -14.81 -14.81
C VAL A 189 8.47 -13.86 -15.95
N PRO A 190 9.46 -14.22 -16.79
CA PRO A 190 9.78 -13.45 -17.99
C PRO A 190 8.56 -13.38 -18.94
N LYS A 191 8.50 -12.32 -19.76
CA LYS A 191 7.46 -12.18 -20.80
C LYS A 191 7.44 -13.42 -21.68
N ASP A 192 6.24 -13.93 -21.95
CA ASP A 192 5.95 -15.15 -22.73
C ASP A 192 6.50 -16.46 -22.12
N GLY A 193 7.05 -16.40 -20.90
CA GLY A 193 7.44 -17.57 -20.13
C GLY A 193 6.26 -18.19 -19.40
N VAL A 194 6.31 -19.50 -19.18
CA VAL A 194 5.38 -20.24 -18.31
C VAL A 194 6.16 -20.79 -17.12
N LYS A 195 5.66 -20.54 -15.91
CA LYS A 195 6.20 -21.10 -14.67
C LYS A 195 5.13 -21.90 -13.96
N SER A 196 5.43 -23.15 -13.62
CA SER A 196 4.48 -24.11 -13.02
C SER A 196 4.96 -24.70 -11.69
N GLU A 197 6.19 -24.42 -11.27
CA GLU A 197 6.82 -25.00 -10.07
C GLU A 197 6.44 -24.21 -8.81
N TYR A 198 5.16 -24.27 -8.42
CA TYR A 198 4.65 -23.67 -7.18
C TYR A 198 4.16 -24.74 -6.19
N ASN A 199 3.97 -24.34 -4.93
CA ASN A 199 3.40 -25.19 -3.88
C ASN A 199 1.89 -25.40 -4.08
N PHE A 200 1.53 -26.15 -5.11
CA PHE A 200 0.16 -26.40 -5.51
C PHE A 200 -0.53 -27.39 -4.56
N SER A 201 -1.72 -27.05 -4.08
CA SER A 201 -2.51 -27.91 -3.19
C SER A 201 -4.01 -27.86 -3.51
N LEU A 202 -4.67 -29.02 -3.37
CA LEU A 202 -6.12 -29.19 -3.48
C LEU A 202 -6.77 -29.55 -2.15
N GLN A 203 -6.05 -29.42 -1.03
CA GLN A 203 -6.61 -29.64 0.30
C GLN A 203 -7.70 -28.61 0.59
N ASP A 204 -7.38 -27.33 0.40
CA ASP A 204 -8.32 -26.21 0.52
C ASP A 204 -8.91 -25.88 -0.85
N LYS A 205 -10.13 -26.36 -1.09
CA LYS A 205 -10.80 -26.20 -2.38
C LYS A 205 -11.39 -24.81 -2.52
N ARG A 206 -10.99 -24.08 -3.56
CA ARG A 206 -11.61 -22.81 -3.95
C ARG A 206 -12.86 -23.06 -4.79
N VAL A 207 -14.04 -22.82 -4.23
CA VAL A 207 -15.34 -22.96 -4.90
C VAL A 207 -15.80 -21.59 -5.40
N LEU A 208 -16.14 -21.46 -6.69
CA LEU A 208 -16.46 -20.16 -7.31
C LEU A 208 -17.88 -19.67 -7.04
N ASN A 209 -18.84 -20.59 -6.99
CA ASN A 209 -20.27 -20.31 -6.79
C ASN A 209 -20.73 -20.63 -5.36
N GLU A 210 -19.85 -20.39 -4.38
CA GLU A 210 -20.20 -20.56 -2.98
C GLU A 210 -20.89 -19.30 -2.45
N GLU A 211 -22.15 -19.45 -2.07
CA GLU A 211 -22.91 -18.40 -1.39
C GLU A 211 -22.70 -18.51 0.12
N VAL A 212 -22.17 -17.45 0.72
CA VAL A 212 -22.02 -17.35 2.18
C VAL A 212 -23.29 -16.71 2.74
N VAL A 213 -24.16 -17.53 3.31
CA VAL A 213 -25.38 -17.07 3.99
C VAL A 213 -25.06 -16.88 5.47
N VAL A 214 -24.97 -15.62 5.90
CA VAL A 214 -24.74 -15.26 7.31
C VAL A 214 -26.06 -15.40 8.07
N ASN A 215 -26.05 -16.23 9.11
CA ASN A 215 -27.20 -16.43 9.99
C ASN A 215 -26.92 -15.81 11.37
N ASP A 216 -27.96 -15.50 12.14
CA ASP A 216 -27.82 -14.96 13.51
C ASP A 216 -27.03 -15.89 14.44
N SER A 217 -26.99 -17.19 14.14
CA SER A 217 -26.17 -18.17 14.85
C SER A 217 -24.66 -18.03 14.62
N ASP A 218 -24.24 -17.36 13.55
CA ASP A 218 -22.83 -17.04 13.26
C ASP A 218 -22.37 -15.77 14.01
N ASN A 219 -23.31 -15.06 14.65
CA ASN A 219 -22.98 -13.90 15.46
C ASN A 219 -22.23 -14.35 16.72
N ILE A 220 -20.91 -14.14 16.73
CA ILE A 220 -20.08 -14.31 17.93
C ILE A 220 -20.54 -13.28 18.96
N LYS A 221 -21.36 -13.74 19.91
CA LYS A 221 -21.80 -12.92 21.04
C LYS A 221 -20.57 -12.49 21.84
N GLN A 222 -20.57 -11.25 22.30
CA GLN A 222 -19.53 -10.78 23.22
C GLN A 222 -19.51 -11.69 24.46
N ASP A 223 -18.32 -11.98 24.97
CA ASP A 223 -18.16 -12.72 26.22
C ASP A 223 -18.96 -12.01 27.33
N MET A 224 -19.85 -12.76 27.98
CA MET A 224 -20.74 -12.29 29.04
C MET A 224 -19.99 -11.67 30.22
N SER A 225 -18.71 -12.01 30.41
CA SER A 225 -17.86 -11.43 31.47
C SER A 225 -17.43 -9.98 31.19
N ILE A 226 -17.53 -9.51 29.94
CA ILE A 226 -17.13 -8.18 29.49
C ILE A 226 -18.33 -7.30 29.13
N ASP A 227 -19.56 -7.77 29.33
CA ASP A 227 -20.73 -6.98 28.95
C ASP A 227 -20.92 -5.75 29.84
N VAL A 228 -20.44 -4.61 29.34
CA VAL A 228 -20.49 -3.29 29.98
C VAL A 228 -21.93 -2.85 30.26
N TYR A 229 -22.90 -3.42 29.55
CA TYR A 229 -24.32 -3.07 29.65
C TYR A 229 -25.16 -4.06 30.46
N GLY A 230 -24.56 -5.11 31.03
CA GLY A 230 -25.24 -6.04 31.94
C GLY A 230 -26.45 -6.75 31.33
N ARG A 231 -26.35 -7.23 30.08
CA ARG A 231 -27.38 -8.08 29.47
C ARG A 231 -27.57 -9.33 30.33
N GLN A 232 -28.81 -9.53 30.73
CA GLN A 232 -29.27 -10.76 31.35
C GLN A 232 -29.23 -11.89 30.34
N LYS A 233 -29.13 -13.14 30.83
CA LYS A 233 -29.15 -14.32 29.95
C LYS A 233 -30.49 -14.38 29.21
N GLU A 234 -30.50 -14.84 27.97
CA GLU A 234 -31.72 -14.95 27.14
C GLU A 234 -32.84 -15.74 27.84
N GLU A 235 -32.49 -16.69 28.72
CA GLU A 235 -33.42 -17.45 29.57
C GLU A 235 -34.19 -16.56 30.57
N GLU A 236 -33.52 -15.59 31.19
CA GLU A 236 -34.12 -14.66 32.17
C GLU A 236 -35.06 -13.67 31.47
N ILE A 237 -34.65 -13.16 30.30
CA ILE A 237 -35.46 -12.25 29.47
C ILE A 237 -36.71 -12.97 28.96
N SER A 238 -36.61 -14.23 28.53
CA SER A 238 -37.77 -15.00 28.07
C SER A 238 -38.78 -15.25 29.18
N SER A 239 -38.35 -15.49 30.42
CA SER A 239 -39.26 -15.62 31.56
C SER A 239 -39.95 -14.31 31.91
N GLU A 240 -39.23 -13.19 31.95
CA GLU A 240 -39.80 -11.87 32.26
C GLU A 240 -40.83 -11.43 31.20
N ILE A 241 -40.56 -11.68 29.92
CA ILE A 241 -41.51 -11.41 28.85
C ILE A 241 -42.76 -12.28 29.02
N SER A 242 -42.60 -13.57 29.31
CA SER A 242 -43.75 -14.46 29.55
C SER A 242 -44.60 -13.99 30.73
N GLU A 243 -43.99 -13.49 31.81
CA GLU A 243 -44.70 -12.95 32.97
C GLU A 243 -45.44 -11.63 32.65
N LEU A 244 -44.83 -10.74 31.85
CA LEU A 244 -45.46 -9.47 31.45
C LEU A 244 -46.68 -9.66 30.53
N TYR A 245 -46.66 -10.69 29.68
CA TYR A 245 -47.71 -10.96 28.68
C TYR A 245 -48.70 -12.06 29.08
N SER A 246 -48.64 -12.60 30.31
CA SER A 246 -49.59 -13.60 30.83
C SER A 246 -50.81 -12.99 31.54
N VAL A 247 -51.24 -11.80 31.12
CA VAL A 247 -52.50 -11.16 31.54
C VAL A 247 -53.68 -11.66 30.69
#